data_AF-A0A4R1QDL3-F1
#
_entry.id   AF-A0A4R1QDL3-F1
#
_cell.length_a   1.000
_cell.length_b   1.000
_cell.length_c   1.000
_cell.angle_alpha   90.00
_cell.angle_beta   90.00
_cell.angle_gamma   90.00
#
_symmetry.space_group_name_H-M   'P 1'
#
loop_
_entity.id
_entity.type
_entity.pdbx_description
1 polymer ?
#
loop_
_entity_poly.entity_id
_entity_poly.type
_entity_poly.pdbx_seq_one_letter_code
_entity_poly.pdbx_strand_id
1 'polypeptide(L)'
;MSRFVVEFSDGVTIVFEDVISLTSHQKSLILSTARQYTKEELNNLKSGLKVTLEPEQQFHLLKVKNCIVSDKSSRELYEQNIIEFTAHSVERMLKRLHGNNEVQIFFTVIDSIKNANVVSNHAEWKGFKSLSYTFIDSSNQMTRKIVAIFVNIGNRMRIITVINDEKYDSMDFRISEDTQLFQKMLQLKQRLKNTYNKN
;
A
#
# COMPACT_ATOMS: atom_id res chain seq x y z
N MET A 1 7.92 16.18 -3.22
CA MET A 1 8.74 15.10 -2.66
C MET A 1 9.36 15.54 -1.34
N SER A 2 9.41 14.65 -0.35
CA SER A 2 10.04 14.91 0.96
C SER A 2 11.10 13.88 1.26
N ARG A 3 12.20 14.35 1.86
CA ARG A 3 13.28 13.50 2.33
C ARG A 3 13.91 14.08 3.59
N PHE A 4 13.98 13.30 4.66
CA PHE A 4 14.59 13.70 5.93
C PHE A 4 14.94 12.48 6.79
N VAL A 5 15.84 12.66 7.77
CA VAL A 5 16.23 11.60 8.69
C VAL A 5 15.25 11.56 9.87
N VAL A 6 14.85 10.35 10.25
CA VAL A 6 14.02 10.08 11.43
C VAL A 6 14.80 9.16 12.35
N GLU A 7 14.89 9.53 13.63
CA GLU A 7 15.52 8.77 14.70
C GLU A 7 14.46 8.31 15.70
N PHE A 8 14.47 7.04 16.05
CA PHE A 8 13.55 6.39 16.99
C PHE A 8 14.11 6.41 18.42
N SER A 9 13.30 6.02 19.42
CA SER A 9 13.73 6.03 20.83
C SER A 9 14.85 5.04 21.16
N ASP A 10 15.00 3.99 20.34
CA ASP A 10 16.07 2.99 20.40
C ASP A 10 17.36 3.42 19.67
N GLY A 11 17.41 4.65 19.16
CA GLY A 11 18.53 5.18 18.38
C GLY A 11 18.61 4.65 16.93
N VAL A 12 17.66 3.80 16.51
CA VAL A 12 17.57 3.39 15.11
C VAL A 12 17.23 4.60 14.26
N THR A 13 17.87 4.73 13.10
CA THR A 13 17.58 5.80 12.15
C THR A 13 17.04 5.25 10.83
N ILE A 14 16.17 6.02 10.19
CA ILE A 14 15.73 5.79 8.82
C ILE A 14 15.82 7.09 8.02
N VAL A 15 16.01 6.96 6.71
CA VAL A 15 15.75 8.04 5.78
C VAL A 15 14.30 7.92 5.33
N PHE A 16 13.48 8.85 5.79
CA PHE A 16 12.12 9.02 5.29
C PHE A 16 12.20 9.64 3.89
N GLU A 17 11.48 9.06 2.93
CA GLU A 17 11.40 9.51 1.55
C GLU A 17 9.99 9.24 1.02
N ASP A 18 9.33 10.29 0.52
CA ASP A 18 7.94 10.22 0.10
C ASP A 18 7.68 11.09 -1.14
N VAL A 19 6.72 10.65 -1.96
CA VAL A 19 6.31 11.29 -3.22
C VAL A 19 5.75 12.70 -2.98
N ILE A 20 5.02 12.93 -1.89
CA ILE A 20 4.50 14.27 -1.57
C ILE A 20 5.53 15.12 -0.82
N SER A 21 5.36 16.44 -0.90
CA SER A 21 6.08 17.36 -0.01
C SER A 21 5.29 17.52 1.29
N LEU A 22 5.85 17.10 2.42
CA LEU A 22 5.28 17.30 3.75
C LEU A 22 5.55 18.71 4.26
N THR A 23 4.55 19.28 4.93
CA THR A 23 4.68 20.56 5.63
C THR A 23 5.59 20.44 6.85
N SER A 24 6.09 21.57 7.36
CA SER A 24 6.90 21.59 8.58
C SER A 24 6.15 20.99 9.78
N HIS A 25 4.84 21.22 9.87
CA HIS A 25 4.00 20.65 10.91
C HIS A 25 3.92 19.11 10.80
N GLN A 26 3.64 18.57 9.62
CA GLN A 26 3.59 17.12 9.37
C GLN A 26 4.94 16.45 9.67
N LYS A 27 6.05 17.07 9.29
CA LYS A 27 7.41 16.57 9.61
C LYS A 27 7.67 16.54 11.11
N SER A 28 7.31 17.62 11.82
CA SER A 28 7.46 17.70 13.29
C SER A 28 6.64 16.62 13.99
N LEU A 29 5.44 16.34 13.49
CA LEU A 29 4.58 15.29 14.02
C LEU A 29 5.21 13.88 13.86
N ILE A 30 5.78 13.60 12.69
CA ILE A 30 6.50 12.33 12.42
C ILE A 30 7.71 12.20 13.36
N LEU A 31 8.55 13.25 13.44
CA LEU A 31 9.76 13.23 14.26
C LEU A 31 9.47 13.12 15.75
N SER A 32 8.47 13.83 16.26
CA SER A 32 8.06 13.74 17.67
C SER A 32 7.48 12.37 18.01
N THR A 33 6.69 11.79 17.10
CA THR A 33 6.16 10.42 17.28
C THR A 33 7.29 9.39 17.27
N ALA A 34 8.26 9.49 16.36
CA ALA A 34 9.40 8.56 16.29
C ALA A 34 10.17 8.47 17.62
N ARG A 35 10.36 9.60 18.30
CA ARG A 35 11.07 9.66 19.59
C ARG A 35 10.33 9.00 20.75
N GLN A 36 9.04 8.69 20.60
CA GLN A 36 8.22 8.06 21.64
C GLN A 36 8.22 6.53 21.57
N TYR A 37 8.62 5.95 20.44
CA TYR A 37 8.54 4.52 20.19
C TYR A 37 9.85 3.98 19.65
N THR A 38 10.19 2.74 20.00
CA THR A 38 11.18 1.99 19.23
C THR A 38 10.64 1.76 17.82
N LYS A 39 11.53 1.51 16.85
CA LYS A 39 11.07 1.25 15.48
C LYS A 39 10.18 0.01 15.40
N GLU A 40 10.51 -1.02 16.17
CA GLU A 40 9.75 -2.27 16.22
C GLU A 40 8.36 -2.08 16.83
N GLU A 41 8.24 -1.38 17.95
CA GLU A 41 6.95 -1.08 18.57
C GLU A 41 6.02 -0.35 17.60
N LEU A 42 6.51 0.71 16.94
CA LEU A 42 5.70 1.50 16.02
C LEU A 42 5.22 0.67 14.80
N ASN A 43 6.08 -0.20 14.28
CA ASN A 43 5.73 -1.12 13.20
C ASN A 43 4.62 -2.10 13.62
N ASN A 44 4.62 -2.51 14.89
CA ASN A 44 3.73 -3.53 15.45
C ASN A 44 2.40 -2.98 16.01
N LEU A 45 2.23 -1.65 16.11
CA LEU A 45 0.95 -1.06 16.54
C LEU A 45 -0.20 -1.45 15.60
N LYS A 46 -1.43 -1.54 16.12
CA LYS A 46 -2.61 -1.80 15.27
C LYS A 46 -2.83 -0.69 14.24
N SER A 47 -2.54 0.55 14.62
CA SER A 47 -2.59 1.75 13.79
C SER A 47 -1.39 2.64 14.08
N GLY A 48 -0.85 3.26 13.05
CA GLY A 48 0.20 4.26 13.13
C GLY A 48 -0.30 5.68 13.32
N LEU A 49 0.65 6.60 13.22
CA LEU A 49 0.39 8.03 13.18
C LEU A 49 -0.47 8.38 11.96
N LYS A 50 -1.60 9.03 12.19
CA LYS A 50 -2.43 9.61 11.13
C LYS A 50 -1.90 10.99 10.78
N VAL A 51 -1.49 11.16 9.51
CA VAL A 51 -1.02 12.42 8.96
C VAL A 51 -2.12 12.98 8.06
N THR A 52 -2.74 14.08 8.48
CA THR A 52 -3.77 14.77 7.67
C THR A 52 -3.14 15.34 6.41
N LEU A 53 -3.73 15.04 5.25
CA LEU A 53 -3.29 15.50 3.95
C LEU A 53 -4.02 16.78 3.55
N GLU A 54 -3.27 17.70 2.95
CA GLU A 54 -3.84 18.89 2.31
C GLU A 54 -4.43 18.54 0.93
N PRO A 55 -5.43 19.29 0.44
CA PRO A 55 -6.06 19.02 -0.86
C PRO A 55 -5.06 18.93 -2.02
N GLU A 56 -4.03 19.79 -2.04
CA GLU A 56 -2.94 19.73 -3.02
C GLU A 56 -2.13 18.43 -2.97
N GLN A 57 -1.90 17.88 -1.77
CA GLN A 57 -1.19 16.63 -1.58
C GLN A 57 -2.03 15.46 -2.10
N GLN A 58 -3.34 15.46 -1.84
CA GLN A 58 -4.28 14.45 -2.38
C GLN A 58 -4.33 14.49 -3.91
N PHE A 59 -4.43 15.69 -4.48
CA PHE A 59 -4.39 15.88 -5.93
C PHE A 59 -3.08 15.36 -6.53
N HIS A 60 -1.95 15.67 -5.89
CA HIS A 60 -0.64 15.18 -6.32
C HIS A 60 -0.55 13.65 -6.28
N LEU A 61 -1.06 13.01 -5.23
CA LEU A 61 -1.09 11.54 -5.11
C LEU A 61 -1.89 10.88 -6.23
N LEU A 62 -3.06 11.44 -6.58
CA LEU A 62 -3.85 10.98 -7.71
C LEU A 62 -3.11 11.16 -9.03
N LYS A 63 -2.44 12.31 -9.23
CA LYS A 63 -1.64 12.56 -10.42
C LYS A 63 -0.54 11.51 -10.57
N VAL A 64 0.23 11.24 -9.51
CA VAL A 64 1.30 10.24 -9.56
C VAL A 64 0.75 8.84 -9.80
N LYS A 65 -0.30 8.44 -9.06
CA LYS A 65 -1.01 7.16 -9.31
C LYS A 65 -1.39 7.03 -10.79
N ASN A 66 -2.04 8.05 -11.34
CA ASN A 66 -2.50 8.04 -12.72
C ASN A 66 -1.34 7.93 -13.70
N CYS A 67 -0.20 8.58 -13.46
CA CYS A 67 1.00 8.41 -14.29
C CYS A 67 1.58 6.98 -14.23
N ILE A 68 1.53 6.32 -13.08
CA ILE A 68 2.02 4.93 -12.94
C ILE A 68 1.15 3.99 -13.77
N VAL A 69 -0.17 4.14 -13.64
CA VAL A 69 -1.15 3.19 -14.19
C VAL A 69 -1.65 3.55 -15.60
N SER A 70 -1.34 4.75 -16.10
CA SER A 70 -1.77 5.16 -17.44
C SER A 70 -1.20 4.22 -18.49
N ASP A 71 -2.01 3.99 -19.52
CA ASP A 71 -1.63 3.29 -20.76
C ASP A 71 -1.19 1.83 -20.57
N LYS A 72 -1.46 1.25 -19.39
CA LYS A 72 -1.14 -0.14 -19.07
C LYS A 72 -2.39 -0.89 -18.65
N SER A 73 -2.51 -2.11 -19.16
CA SER A 73 -3.47 -3.09 -18.67
C SER A 73 -3.11 -3.57 -17.27
N SER A 74 -4.11 -4.07 -16.55
CA SER A 74 -3.92 -4.61 -15.20
C SER A 74 -3.01 -5.84 -15.18
N ARG A 75 -2.97 -6.57 -16.30
CA ARG A 75 -2.01 -7.64 -16.53
C ARG A 75 -0.57 -7.10 -16.62
N GLU A 76 -0.32 -6.09 -17.45
CA GLU A 76 1.03 -5.52 -17.59
C GLU A 76 1.54 -4.93 -16.27
N LEU A 77 0.68 -4.23 -15.52
CA LEU A 77 1.02 -3.65 -14.23
C LEU A 77 1.46 -4.72 -13.21
N TYR A 78 0.83 -5.90 -13.25
CA TYR A 78 1.17 -7.04 -12.41
C TYR A 78 2.45 -7.75 -12.88
N GLU A 79 2.51 -8.14 -14.16
CA GLU A 79 3.60 -8.95 -14.72
C GLU A 79 4.94 -8.21 -14.71
N GLN A 80 4.92 -6.89 -14.95
CA GLN A 80 6.12 -6.05 -14.92
C GLN A 80 6.51 -5.61 -13.49
N ASN A 81 5.79 -6.07 -12.46
CA ASN A 81 5.95 -5.64 -11.05
C ASN A 81 5.91 -4.11 -10.89
N ILE A 82 5.04 -3.43 -11.64
CA ILE A 82 4.77 -1.99 -11.46
C ILE A 82 3.84 -1.80 -10.26
N ILE A 83 2.86 -2.69 -10.12
CA ILE A 83 2.05 -2.84 -8.92
C ILE A 83 2.41 -4.16 -8.24
N GLU A 84 2.98 -4.06 -7.05
CA GLU A 84 3.36 -5.20 -6.21
C GLU A 84 2.33 -5.43 -5.12
N PHE A 85 2.20 -6.67 -4.65
CA PHE A 85 1.34 -7.04 -3.53
C PHE A 85 2.19 -7.54 -2.37
N THR A 86 1.99 -7.03 -1.17
CA THR A 86 2.61 -7.61 0.03
C THR A 86 2.02 -9.00 0.29
N ALA A 87 2.78 -9.87 0.92
CA ALA A 87 2.29 -11.21 1.27
C ALA A 87 1.03 -11.14 2.16
N HIS A 88 0.97 -10.18 3.09
CA HIS A 88 -0.22 -9.89 3.88
C HIS A 88 -1.41 -9.45 3.01
N SER A 89 -1.19 -8.59 2.01
CA SER A 89 -2.26 -8.18 1.08
C SER A 89 -2.83 -9.38 0.33
N VAL A 90 -1.98 -10.30 -0.13
CA VAL A 90 -2.37 -11.53 -0.84
C VAL A 90 -3.28 -12.38 0.04
N GLU A 91 -2.85 -12.64 1.28
CA GLU A 91 -3.63 -13.44 2.23
C GLU A 91 -5.02 -12.83 2.48
N ARG A 92 -5.07 -11.50 2.69
CA ARG A 92 -6.34 -10.80 2.93
C ARG A 92 -7.23 -10.80 1.70
N MET A 93 -6.67 -10.62 0.50
CA MET A 93 -7.42 -10.68 -0.74
C MET A 93 -8.00 -12.08 -0.97
N LEU A 94 -7.22 -13.15 -0.80
CA LEU A 94 -7.71 -14.52 -0.94
C LEU A 94 -8.81 -14.88 0.08
N LYS A 95 -8.70 -14.37 1.31
CA LYS A 95 -9.73 -14.55 2.34
C LYS A 95 -11.02 -13.76 2.08
N ARG A 96 -10.92 -12.60 1.43
CA ARG A 96 -12.03 -11.62 1.29
C ARG A 96 -12.73 -11.70 -0.06
N LEU A 97 -11.99 -12.02 -1.12
CA LEU A 97 -12.47 -12.10 -2.49
C LEU A 97 -12.61 -13.58 -2.82
N HIS A 98 -13.77 -14.15 -2.53
CA HIS A 98 -14.10 -15.52 -2.92
C HIS A 98 -14.11 -15.61 -4.45
N GLY A 99 -13.26 -16.45 -5.04
CA GLY A 99 -13.23 -16.66 -6.48
C GLY A 99 -12.46 -17.91 -6.88
N ASN A 100 -12.91 -18.58 -7.95
CA ASN A 100 -12.29 -19.81 -8.47
C ASN A 100 -10.96 -19.56 -9.21
N ASN A 101 -10.54 -18.29 -9.37
CA ASN A 101 -9.32 -17.93 -10.08
C ASN A 101 -8.55 -16.83 -9.33
N GLU A 102 -7.53 -17.25 -8.58
CA GLU A 102 -6.70 -16.38 -7.72
C GLU A 102 -6.05 -15.21 -8.48
N VAL A 103 -5.84 -15.35 -9.80
CA VAL A 103 -5.25 -14.29 -10.64
C VAL A 103 -6.20 -13.12 -10.85
N GLN A 104 -7.47 -13.41 -11.09
CA GLN A 104 -8.47 -12.40 -11.39
C GLN A 104 -8.70 -11.44 -10.22
N ILE A 105 -8.43 -11.92 -9.00
CA ILE A 105 -8.46 -11.11 -7.77
C ILE A 105 -7.43 -9.97 -7.85
N PHE A 106 -6.19 -10.26 -8.29
CA PHE A 106 -5.15 -9.23 -8.43
C PHE A 106 -5.51 -8.20 -9.49
N PHE A 107 -6.02 -8.65 -10.65
CA PHE A 107 -6.43 -7.74 -11.72
C PHE A 107 -7.59 -6.84 -11.29
N THR A 108 -8.58 -7.41 -10.59
CA THR A 108 -9.70 -6.64 -10.02
C THR A 108 -9.22 -5.53 -9.08
N VAL A 109 -8.22 -5.81 -8.24
CA VAL A 109 -7.67 -4.80 -7.33
C VAL A 109 -6.87 -3.74 -8.07
N ILE A 110 -6.10 -4.12 -9.09
CA ILE A 110 -5.40 -3.16 -9.95
C ILE A 110 -6.40 -2.27 -10.69
N ASP A 111 -7.47 -2.83 -11.24
CA ASP A 111 -8.56 -2.07 -11.88
C ASP A 111 -9.21 -1.10 -10.89
N SER A 112 -9.44 -1.52 -9.64
CA SER A 112 -9.94 -0.61 -8.61
C SER A 112 -8.95 0.51 -8.28
N ILE A 113 -7.63 0.25 -8.24
CA ILE A 113 -6.62 1.32 -8.10
C ILE A 113 -6.64 2.27 -9.30
N LYS A 114 -6.82 1.75 -10.52
CA LYS A 114 -6.94 2.58 -11.72
C LYS A 114 -8.15 3.50 -11.63
N ASN A 115 -9.29 2.95 -11.23
CA ASN A 115 -10.57 3.68 -11.16
C ASN A 115 -10.69 4.58 -9.93
N ALA A 116 -9.90 4.35 -8.88
CA ALA A 116 -9.92 5.18 -7.68
C ALA A 116 -9.57 6.64 -8.02
N ASN A 117 -10.52 7.52 -7.77
CA ASN A 117 -10.45 8.96 -8.02
C ASN A 117 -10.46 9.78 -6.72
N VAL A 118 -10.54 9.13 -5.57
CA VAL A 118 -10.51 9.75 -4.25
C VAL A 118 -9.37 9.16 -3.43
N VAL A 119 -8.69 10.02 -2.67
CA VAL A 119 -7.70 9.64 -1.65
C VAL A 119 -8.25 10.08 -0.30
N SER A 120 -8.11 9.23 0.72
CA SER A 120 -8.47 9.60 2.10
C SER A 120 -7.74 10.88 2.54
N ASN A 121 -8.36 11.66 3.41
CA ASN A 121 -7.75 12.83 4.04
C ASN A 121 -6.66 12.49 5.05
N HIS A 122 -6.46 11.22 5.38
CA HIS A 122 -5.39 10.77 6.26
C HIS A 122 -4.50 9.75 5.57
N ALA A 123 -3.20 10.03 5.59
CA ALA A 123 -2.17 9.03 5.37
C ALA A 123 -1.75 8.41 6.71
N GLU A 124 -1.10 7.25 6.67
CA GLU A 124 -0.65 6.56 7.88
C GLU A 124 0.83 6.25 7.83
N TRP A 125 1.51 6.54 8.95
CA TRP A 125 2.93 6.27 9.15
C TRP A 125 3.14 5.33 10.34
N LYS A 126 3.83 4.21 10.10
CA LYS A 126 4.12 3.17 11.11
C LYS A 126 5.60 2.96 11.36
N GLY A 127 6.45 3.94 11.04
CA GLY A 127 7.91 3.79 11.17
C GLY A 127 8.60 3.24 9.91
N PHE A 128 7.88 3.17 8.79
CA PHE A 128 8.45 2.87 7.48
C PHE A 128 9.08 4.12 6.83
N LYS A 129 9.79 3.92 5.73
CA LYS A 129 10.45 5.01 4.99
C LYS A 129 9.47 5.95 4.30
N SER A 130 8.20 5.60 4.15
CA SER A 130 7.19 6.42 3.47
C SER A 130 5.84 6.32 4.19
N LEU A 131 4.90 7.17 3.79
CA LEU A 131 3.50 7.08 4.19
C LEU A 131 2.79 5.99 3.39
N SER A 132 1.74 5.44 4.01
CA SER A 132 0.72 4.63 3.33
C SER A 132 -0.53 5.45 3.09
N TYR A 133 -1.13 5.26 1.92
CA TYR A 133 -2.25 6.03 1.41
C TYR A 133 -3.44 5.14 1.14
N THR A 134 -4.65 5.62 1.46
CA THR A 134 -5.88 4.92 1.15
C THR A 134 -6.55 5.54 -0.07
N PHE A 135 -6.60 4.78 -1.16
CA PHE A 135 -7.33 5.11 -2.39
C PHE A 135 -8.73 4.51 -2.31
N ILE A 136 -9.73 5.26 -2.78
CA ILE A 136 -11.14 4.87 -2.69
C ILE A 136 -11.70 4.76 -4.11
N ASP A 137 -12.18 3.57 -4.45
CA ASP A 137 -12.91 3.26 -5.68
C ASP A 137 -14.40 3.08 -5.35
N SER A 138 -15.25 3.88 -5.99
CA SER A 138 -16.71 3.83 -5.85
C SER A 138 -17.42 3.56 -7.19
N SER A 139 -16.70 3.06 -8.20
CA SER A 139 -17.20 2.93 -9.58
C SER A 139 -18.28 1.85 -9.78
N ASN A 140 -18.35 0.84 -8.91
CA ASN A 140 -19.16 -0.38 -9.15
C ASN A 140 -20.25 -0.62 -8.09
N GLN A 141 -20.89 0.44 -7.58
CA GLN A 141 -21.89 0.38 -6.47
C GLN A 141 -21.33 -0.16 -5.13
N MET A 142 -20.10 -0.65 -5.14
CA MET A 142 -19.34 -1.13 -4.00
C MET A 142 -18.15 -0.19 -3.79
N THR A 143 -18.00 0.29 -2.55
CA THR A 143 -16.82 1.07 -2.17
C THR A 143 -15.69 0.14 -1.78
N ARG A 144 -14.55 0.28 -2.46
CA ARG A 144 -13.30 -0.42 -2.13
C ARG A 144 -12.25 0.57 -1.69
N LYS A 145 -11.63 0.30 -0.54
CA LYS A 145 -10.51 1.07 0.01
C LYS A 145 -9.23 0.26 -0.19
N ILE A 146 -8.30 0.80 -0.97
CA ILE A 146 -7.01 0.17 -1.22
C ILE A 146 -5.92 0.96 -0.53
N VAL A 147 -5.20 0.31 0.38
CA VAL A 147 -4.05 0.91 1.06
C VAL A 147 -2.79 0.56 0.28
N ALA A 148 -2.04 1.57 -0.16
CA ALA A 148 -0.84 1.41 -0.94
C ALA A 148 0.27 2.38 -0.52
N ILE A 149 1.51 2.02 -0.82
CA ILE A 149 2.69 2.88 -0.72
C ILE A 149 3.28 3.11 -2.11
N PHE A 150 3.93 4.24 -2.30
CA PHE A 150 4.75 4.49 -3.48
C PHE A 150 6.17 3.99 -3.24
N VAL A 151 6.73 3.30 -4.22
CA VAL A 151 8.09 2.75 -4.19
C VAL A 151 8.87 3.34 -5.35
N ASN A 152 10.20 3.46 -5.21
CA ASN A 152 11.10 4.02 -6.22
C ASN A 152 10.63 5.41 -6.69
N ILE A 153 10.36 6.31 -5.74
CA ILE A 153 9.96 7.71 -5.98
C ILE A 153 8.72 7.80 -6.89
N GLY A 154 7.75 6.91 -6.68
CA GLY A 154 6.48 6.96 -7.41
C GLY A 154 6.52 6.40 -8.83
N ASN A 155 7.53 5.60 -9.18
CA ASN A 155 7.51 4.81 -10.41
C ASN A 155 6.76 3.48 -10.24
N ARG A 156 6.58 3.03 -8.99
CA ARG A 156 5.89 1.78 -8.65
C ARG A 156 4.97 2.01 -7.47
N MET A 157 3.97 1.15 -7.35
CA MET A 157 3.11 1.08 -6.17
C MET A 157 3.22 -0.30 -5.55
N ARG A 158 3.11 -0.36 -4.22
CA ARG A 158 2.94 -1.61 -3.50
C ARG A 158 1.65 -1.56 -2.71
N ILE A 159 0.75 -2.48 -3.01
CA ILE A 159 -0.52 -2.68 -2.32
C ILE A 159 -0.26 -3.42 -1.02
N ILE A 160 -0.73 -2.82 0.07
CA ILE A 160 -0.57 -3.36 1.43
C ILE A 160 -1.84 -4.10 1.87
N THR A 161 -3.02 -3.57 1.57
CA THR A 161 -4.29 -4.22 1.90
C THR A 161 -5.44 -3.66 1.07
N VAL A 162 -6.52 -4.43 0.97
CA VAL A 162 -7.76 -4.08 0.27
C VAL A 162 -8.94 -4.35 1.20
N ILE A 163 -9.79 -3.35 1.40
CA ILE A 163 -10.95 -3.39 2.29
C ILE A 163 -12.21 -3.15 1.45
N ASN A 164 -13.20 -4.00 1.61
CA ASN A 164 -14.51 -3.93 0.95
C ASN A 164 -15.56 -3.60 2.01
N ASP A 165 -16.41 -2.60 1.77
CA ASP A 165 -17.39 -2.12 2.77
C ASP A 165 -18.48 -3.17 3.13
N GLU A 166 -18.63 -4.27 2.37
CA GLU A 166 -19.64 -5.32 2.65
C GLU A 166 -19.34 -6.22 3.86
N LYS A 167 -18.13 -6.18 4.45
CA LYS A 167 -17.82 -6.89 5.70
C LYS A 167 -17.00 -6.01 6.64
N TYR A 168 -17.69 -5.45 7.63
CA TYR A 168 -17.07 -4.91 8.84
C TYR A 168 -16.27 -6.01 9.52
N ASP A 169 -14.94 -5.91 9.50
CA ASP A 169 -14.10 -6.62 10.44
C ASP A 169 -12.91 -5.75 10.82
N SER A 170 -12.77 -5.56 12.13
CA SER A 170 -11.75 -4.73 12.77
C SER A 170 -10.33 -5.09 12.31
N MET A 171 -9.51 -4.06 12.07
CA MET A 171 -8.16 -4.18 11.51
C MET A 171 -7.15 -4.73 12.53
N ASP A 172 -6.48 -5.85 12.24
CA ASP A 172 -5.21 -6.22 12.88
C ASP A 172 -4.10 -6.19 11.84
N PHE A 173 -3.13 -5.28 12.03
CA PHE A 173 -2.02 -5.06 11.13
C PHE A 173 -0.75 -5.63 11.75
N ARG A 174 -0.21 -6.71 11.18
CA ARG A 174 1.13 -7.21 11.45
C ARG A 174 1.86 -7.37 10.13
N ILE A 175 2.90 -6.57 9.90
CA ILE A 175 3.88 -6.88 8.85
C ILE A 175 4.87 -7.85 9.49
N SER A 176 4.56 -9.15 9.43
CA SER A 176 5.58 -10.17 9.66
C SER A 176 6.15 -10.58 8.31
N GLU A 177 7.47 -10.55 8.18
CA GLU A 177 8.20 -11.25 7.11
C GLU A 177 8.08 -12.76 7.37
N ASP A 178 6.92 -13.33 7.06
CA ASP A 178 6.69 -14.76 7.24
C ASP A 178 7.32 -15.54 6.06
N THR A 179 8.44 -16.20 6.34
CA THR A 179 9.23 -16.98 5.40
C THR A 179 8.42 -18.09 4.72
N GLN A 180 7.42 -18.66 5.39
CA GLN A 180 6.52 -19.66 4.79
C GLN A 180 5.55 -19.05 3.79
N LEU A 181 5.16 -17.79 4.00
CA LEU A 181 4.27 -17.04 3.13
C LEU A 181 4.98 -16.60 1.85
N PHE A 182 6.27 -16.22 1.95
CA PHE A 182 7.12 -15.97 0.78
C PHE A 182 7.23 -17.20 -0.13
N GLN A 183 7.38 -18.39 0.45
CA GLN A 183 7.38 -19.67 -0.27
C GLN A 183 6.04 -19.94 -0.98
N LYS A 184 4.90 -19.72 -0.31
CA LYS A 184 3.57 -19.83 -0.94
C LYS A 184 3.39 -18.83 -2.09
N MET A 185 3.89 -17.61 -1.94
CA MET A 185 3.83 -16.58 -2.98
C MET A 185 4.74 -16.92 -4.17
N LEU A 186 5.89 -17.54 -3.93
CA LEU A 186 6.78 -18.08 -4.96
C LEU A 186 6.13 -19.25 -5.72
N GLN A 187 5.49 -20.16 -5.00
CA GLN A 187 4.73 -21.27 -5.58
C GLN A 187 3.53 -20.77 -6.38
N LEU A 188 2.84 -19.73 -5.91
CA LEU A 188 1.81 -19.03 -6.68
C LEU A 188 2.41 -18.49 -7.98
N LYS A 189 3.46 -17.66 -7.91
CA LYS A 189 4.15 -17.11 -9.08
C LYS A 189 4.60 -18.19 -10.08
N GLN A 190 5.11 -19.34 -9.60
CA GLN A 190 5.49 -20.47 -10.45
C GLN A 190 4.30 -21.17 -11.10
N ARG A 191 3.22 -21.42 -10.35
CA ARG A 191 1.97 -21.97 -10.92
C ARG A 191 1.41 -21.04 -11.98
N LEU A 192 1.43 -19.73 -11.73
CA LEU A 192 1.02 -18.73 -12.70
C LEU A 192 1.85 -18.78 -13.97
N LYS A 193 3.18 -18.90 -13.88
CA LYS A 193 4.04 -19.03 -15.07
C LYS A 193 3.72 -20.29 -15.90
N ASN A 194 3.34 -21.39 -15.24
CA ASN A 194 3.07 -22.68 -15.90
C ASN A 194 1.67 -22.78 -16.52
N THR A 195 0.65 -22.14 -15.95
CA THR A 195 -0.70 -22.10 -16.52
C THR A 195 -0.76 -21.25 -17.78
N TYR A 196 0.12 -20.26 -17.91
CA TYR A 196 0.18 -19.34 -19.05
C TYR A 196 0.97 -19.88 -20.25
N ASN A 197 2.00 -20.71 -20.05
CA ASN A 197 2.75 -21.35 -21.15
C ASN A 197 1.99 -22.51 -21.84
N LYS A 198 0.73 -22.77 -21.46
CA LYS A 198 -0.12 -23.81 -22.03
C LYS A 198 -1.25 -23.27 -22.92
N ASN A 199 -1.35 -21.94 -23.07
CA ASN A 199 -2.20 -21.27 -24.05
C ASN A 199 -1.32 -20.48 -25.02
#